data_AF-A0A950Y662-F1
#
_entry.id   AF-A0A950Y662-F1
#
_cell.length_a   1.000
_cell.length_b   1.000
_cell.length_c   1.000
_cell.angle_alpha   90.00
_cell.angle_beta   90.00
_cell.angle_gamma   90.00
#
_symmetry.space_group_name_H-M   'P 1'
#
loop_
_entity.id
_entity.type
_entity.pdbx_description
1 polymer ?
#
loop_
_entity_poly.entity_id
_entity_poly.type
_entity_poly.pdbx_seq_one_letter_code
_entity_poly.pdbx_strand_id
1 'polypeptide(L)' 'QDGVEECWRVMAPLLEHPPPVHPYAEGSWGPEAAEQIIEGHGRWHEPWRTS' A
#
# COMPACT_ATOMS: atom_id res chain seq x y z
N GLN A 1 -19.17 9.14 15.93
CA GLN A 1 -18.07 9.91 15.32
C GLN A 1 -16.81 9.03 15.33
N ASP A 2 -16.95 7.74 15.00
CA ASP A 2 -16.03 6.74 15.57
C ASP A 2 -15.01 6.27 14.52
N GLY A 3 -15.32 6.43 13.23
CA GLY A 3 -14.46 5.97 12.14
C GLY A 3 -13.14 6.72 12.02
N VAL A 4 -13.08 8.01 12.38
CA VAL A 4 -11.83 8.79 12.34
C VAL A 4 -10.89 8.34 13.45
N GLU A 5 -11.39 8.16 14.67
CA GLU A 5 -10.62 7.68 15.82
C GLU A 5 -10.09 6.27 15.56
N GLU A 6 -10.92 5.40 14.98
CA GLU A 6 -10.53 4.04 14.62
C GLU A 6 -9.47 4.00 13.52
N CYS A 7 -9.61 4.83 12.48
CA CYS A 7 -8.56 4.99 11.46
C CYS A 7 -7.23 5.39 12.09
N TRP A 8 -7.23 6.36 13.02
CA TRP A 8 -6.01 6.77 13.72
C TRP A 8 -5.40 5.64 14.54
N ARG A 9 -6.22 4.87 15.26
CA ARG A 9 -5.76 3.72 16.05
C ARG A 9 -5.09 2.66 15.18
N VAL A 10 -5.64 2.38 13.99
CA VAL A 10 -5.07 1.41 13.05
C VAL A 10 -3.78 1.91 12.42
N MET A 11 -3.69 3.21 12.09
CA MET A 11 -2.53 3.79 11.42
C MET A 11 -1.36 4.10 12.36
N ALA A 12 -1.60 4.32 13.66
CA ALA A 12 -0.58 4.77 14.62
C ALA A 12 0.73 3.96 14.61
N PRO A 13 0.73 2.60 14.60
CA PRO A 13 1.98 1.84 14.62
C PRO A 13 2.89 2.11 13.41
N LEU A 14 2.31 2.36 12.23
CA LEU A 14 3.07 2.67 11.01
C LEU A 14 3.70 4.07 11.06
N LEU A 15 3.10 5.00 11.81
CA LEU A 15 3.61 6.36 11.98
C LEU A 15 4.71 6.42 13.05
N GLU A 16 4.56 5.65 14.14
CA GLU A 16 5.53 5.57 15.23
C GLU A 16 6.78 4.77 14.84
N HIS A 17 6.59 3.74 14.01
CA HIS A 17 7.66 2.85 13.54
C HIS A 17 7.63 2.73 12.01
N PRO A 18 8.06 3.78 11.28
CA PRO A 18 7.98 3.78 9.83
C PRO A 18 8.90 2.71 9.22
N PRO A 19 8.42 1.91 8.26
CA PRO A 19 9.25 0.97 7.55
C PRO A 19 10.21 1.70 6.58
N PRO A 20 11.24 1.00 6.05
CA PRO A 20 12.11 1.56 5.02
C PRO A 20 11.33 2.05 3.79
N VAL A 21 11.81 3.14 3.19
CA VAL A 21 11.26 3.65 1.94
C VAL A 21 11.81 2.85 0.76
N HIS A 22 10.93 2.34 -0.10
CA HIS A 22 11.31 1.64 -1.33
C HIS A 22 11.14 2.56 -2.55
N PRO A 23 12.22 2.90 -3.28
CA PRO A 23 12.12 3.72 -4.48
C PRO A 23 11.49 2.95 -5.63
N TYR A 24 10.91 3.67 -6.58
CA TYR A 24 10.37 3.12 -7.82
C TYR A 24 10.53 4.11 -8.96
N ALA A 25 10.56 3.60 -10.19
CA ALA A 25 10.69 4.42 -11.38
C ALA A 25 9.42 5.24 -11.64
N GLU A 26 9.57 6.48 -12.10
CA GLU A 26 8.44 7.30 -12.52
C GLU A 26 7.63 6.59 -13.62
N GLY A 27 6.30 6.62 -13.49
CA GLY A 27 5.38 5.93 -14.40
C GLY A 27 5.22 4.42 -14.15
N SER A 28 5.94 3.82 -13.19
CA SER A 28 5.69 2.45 -12.75
C SER A 28 4.53 2.36 -11.75
N TRP A 29 4.12 1.14 -11.42
CA TRP A 29 3.09 0.84 -10.43
C TRP A 29 3.60 0.81 -8.97
N GLY A 30 4.85 1.21 -8.74
CA GLY A 30 5.49 1.15 -7.43
C GLY A 30 6.73 0.25 -7.41
N PRO A 31 7.26 -0.03 -6.21
CA PRO A 31 8.47 -0.81 -6.02
C PRO A 31 8.22 -2.31 -6.23
N GLU A 32 9.27 -3.06 -6.57
CA GLU A 32 9.22 -4.53 -6.70
C GLU A 32 8.73 -5.22 -5.41
N ALA A 33 9.01 -4.62 -4.24
CA ALA A 33 8.54 -5.10 -2.94
C ALA A 33 7.00 -5.17 -2.83
N ALA A 34 6.25 -4.45 -3.69
CA ALA A 34 4.79 -4.54 -3.71
C ALA A 34 4.29 -5.90 -4.21
N GLU A 35 5.04 -6.60 -5.07
CA GLU A 35 4.68 -7.93 -5.54
C GLU A 35 4.74 -8.96 -4.39
N GLN A 36 5.70 -8.79 -3.47
CA GLN A 36 5.87 -9.66 -2.30
C GLN A 36 4.65 -9.65 -1.37
N ILE A 37 3.89 -8.56 -1.34
CA ILE A 37 2.68 -8.42 -0.50
C ILE A 37 1.59 -9.41 -0.92
N ILE A 38 1.49 -9.72 -2.22
CA ILE A 38 0.44 -10.58 -2.77
C ILE A 38 0.95 -11.97 -3.15
N GLU A 39 2.20 -12.30 -2.80
CA GLU A 39 2.74 -13.64 -2.98
C GLU A 39 1.83 -14.69 -2.33
N GLY A 40 1.45 -15.71 -3.10
CA GLY A 40 0.50 -16.75 -2.67
C GLY A 40 -0.98 -16.33 -2.72
N HIS A 41 -1.30 -15.07 -3.03
CA HIS A 41 -2.67 -14.55 -3.11
C HIS A 41 -3.12 -14.17 -4.54
N GLY A 42 -2.24 -14.27 -5.54
CA GLY A 42 -2.57 -14.05 -6.95
C GLY A 42 -1.66 -13.04 -7.61
N ARG A 43 -2.24 -11.98 -8.19
CA ARG A 43 -1.52 -10.84 -8.77
C ARG A 43 -2.28 -9.54 -8.52
N TRP A 44 -1.60 -8.42 -8.65
CA TRP A 44 -2.26 -7.14 -8.79
C TRP A 44 -3.06 -7.06 -10.10
N HIS A 45 -4.26 -6.50 -10.03
CA HIS A 45 -5.10 -6.27 -11.20
C HIS A 45 -4.88 -4.85 -11.71
N GLU A 46 -4.84 -4.69 -13.04
CA GLU A 46 -4.84 -3.36 -13.63
C GLU A 46 -6.14 -2.61 -13.27
N PRO A 47 -6.06 -1.29 -13.05
CA PRO A 47 -7.25 -0.51 -12.76
C PRO A 47 -8.23 -0.58 -13.92
N TRP A 48 -9.51 -0.60 -13.57
CA TRP A 48 -10.56 -0.45 -14.56
C TRP A 48 -10.49 0.96 -15.17
N ARG A 49 -10.18 1.04 -16.46
CA ARG A 49 -10.16 2.28 -17.23
C ARG A 49 -11.37 2.31 -18.16
N THR A 50 -12.31 3.22 -17.89
CA THR A 50 -13.36 3.58 -18.85
C THR A 50 -12.76 4.48 -19.92
N SER A 51 -12.78 4.01 -21.16
CA SER A 51 -12.60 4.88 -22.33
C SER A 51 -13.95 5.36 -22.85
#